data_AF-A0A934T3L4-F1
#
_entry.id   AF-A0A934T3L4-F1
#
_cell.length_a   1.000
_cell.length_b   1.000
_cell.length_c   1.000
_cell.angle_alpha   90.00
_cell.angle_beta   90.00
_cell.angle_gamma   90.00
#
_symmetry.space_group_name_H-M   'P 1'
#
loop_
_entity.id
_entity.type
_entity.pdbx_description
1 polymer ?
#
loop_
_entity_poly.entity_id
_entity_poly.type
_entity_poly.pdbx_seq_one_letter_code
_entity_poly.pdbx_strand_id
1 'polypeptide(L)' 'MTTKYRHYKGGDYELVYEARMEADHSPVIVYRAANGTIWCRPRSVFFEMVGHLE' A
#
# COMPACT_ATOMS: atom_id res chain seq x y z
N MET A 1 -5.70 -15.70 -4.55
CA MET A 1 -5.34 -14.77 -5.65
C MET A 1 -4.85 -13.48 -4.98
N THR A 2 -3.56 -13.22 -4.97
CA THR A 2 -3.02 -11.99 -4.36
C THR A 2 -3.03 -10.86 -5.39
N THR A 3 -3.67 -9.75 -5.04
CA THR A 3 -3.73 -8.57 -5.90
C THR A 3 -2.35 -7.90 -5.91
N LYS A 4 -1.72 -7.84 -7.09
CA LYS A 4 -0.42 -7.17 -7.28
C LYS A 4 -0.65 -5.77 -7.84
N TYR A 5 -0.08 -4.78 -7.16
CA TYR A 5 -0.06 -3.40 -7.61
C TYR A 5 1.33 -3.05 -8.14
N ARG A 6 1.41 -2.41 -9.29
CA ARG A 6 2.67 -1.91 -9.85
C ARG A 6 2.88 -0.48 -9.37
N HIS A 7 4.00 -0.23 -8.70
CA HIS A 7 4.41 1.11 -8.33
C HIS A 7 4.92 1.90 -9.53
N TYR A 8 4.61 3.19 -9.58
CA TYR A 8 5.02 4.09 -10.66
C TYR A 8 6.54 4.26 -10.77
N LYS A 9 7.31 4.11 -9.68
CA LYS A 9 8.79 4.21 -9.69
C LYS A 9 9.51 2.91 -10.06
N GLY A 10 8.81 1.89 -10.53
CA GLY A 10 9.40 0.60 -10.88
C GLY A 10 9.59 -0.31 -9.65
N GLY A 11 8.50 -0.95 -9.22
CA GLY A 11 8.52 -1.99 -8.19
C GLY A 11 7.14 -2.67 -8.08
N ASP A 12 7.11 -3.98 -7.87
CA ASP A 12 5.87 -4.69 -7.54
C ASP A 12 5.60 -4.59 -6.04
N TYR A 13 4.37 -4.22 -5.67
CA TYR A 13 3.86 -4.37 -4.32
C TYR A 13 2.72 -5.37 -4.33
N GLU A 14 2.81 -6.38 -3.47
CA GLU A 14 1.71 -7.31 -3.24
C GLU A 14 0.83 -6.77 -2.12
N LEU A 15 -0.46 -6.56 -2.40
CA LEU A 15 -1.43 -6.30 -1.35
C LEU A 15 -1.60 -7.59 -0.55
N VAL A 16 -1.21 -7.55 0.73
CA VAL A 16 -1.33 -8.68 1.64
C VAL A 16 -2.70 -8.65 2.30
N TYR A 17 -3.09 -7.50 2.86
CA TYR A 17 -4.36 -7.34 3.55
C TYR A 17 -4.77 -5.87 3.67
N GLU A 18 -6.08 -5.64 3.77
CA GLU A 18 -6.64 -4.38 4.23
C GLU A 18 -7.08 -4.54 5.69
N ALA A 19 -6.39 -3.89 6.60
CA ALA A 19 -6.62 -4.00 8.04
C ALA A 19 -7.28 -2.72 8.60
N ARG A 20 -7.64 -2.75 9.87
CA ARG A 20 -8.18 -1.62 10.62
C ARG A 20 -7.23 -1.24 11.74
N MET A 21 -6.87 0.04 11.83
CA MET A 21 -6.02 0.54 12.90
C MET A 21 -6.77 0.51 14.23
N GLU A 22 -6.14 0.00 15.28
CA GLU A 22 -6.81 -0.11 16.59
C GLU A 22 -7.03 1.26 17.24
N ALA A 23 -6.01 2.13 17.18
CA ALA A 23 -6.03 3.43 17.87
C ALA A 23 -7.17 4.37 17.43
N ASP A 24 -7.52 4.36 16.14
CA ASP A 24 -8.48 5.32 15.57
C ASP A 24 -9.48 4.67 14.60
N HIS A 25 -9.46 3.35 14.47
CA HIS A 25 -10.34 2.59 13.59
C HIS A 25 -10.23 2.90 12.08
N SER A 26 -9.20 3.64 11.66
CA SER A 26 -8.98 3.98 10.25
C SER A 26 -8.54 2.77 9.41
N PRO A 27 -8.85 2.72 8.11
CA PRO A 27 -8.39 1.64 7.23
C PRO A 27 -6.91 1.81 6.86
N VAL A 28 -6.15 0.72 6.94
CA VAL A 28 -4.73 0.66 6.57
C VAL A 28 -4.46 -0.49 5.59
N ILE A 29 -3.45 -0.31 4.75
CA ILE A 29 -3.01 -1.29 3.78
C ILE A 29 -1.71 -1.92 4.24
N VAL A 30 -1.74 -3.25 4.37
CA VAL A 30 -0.55 -4.07 4.59
C VAL A 30 -0.09 -4.62 3.25
N TYR A 31 1.14 -4.30 2.86
CA TYR A 31 1.69 -4.71 1.56
C TYR A 31 3.13 -5.21 1.68
N ARG A 32 3.52 -6.07 0.75
CA ARG A 32 4.88 -6.61 0.63
C ARG A 32 5.64 -5.88 -0.46
N ALA A 33 6.81 -5.37 -0.14
CA ALA A 33 7.77 -4.81 -1.08
C ALA A 33 8.51 -5.88 -1.89
N ALA A 34 9.07 -5.49 -3.02
CA ALA A 34 9.84 -6.39 -3.89
C ALA A 34 11.03 -7.07 -3.17
N ASN A 35 11.59 -6.43 -2.14
CA ASN A 35 12.65 -7.00 -1.28
C ASN A 35 12.11 -7.89 -0.14
N GLY A 36 10.80 -8.15 -0.10
CA GLY A 36 10.13 -8.96 0.92
C GLY A 36 9.71 -8.22 2.18
N THR A 37 10.10 -6.96 2.38
CA THR A 37 9.71 -6.17 3.56
C THR A 37 8.19 -5.95 3.59
N ILE A 38 7.59 -6.08 4.77
CA ILE A 38 6.17 -5.79 5.00
C ILE A 38 6.02 -4.38 5.56
N TRP A 39 5.16 -3.59 4.92
CA TRP A 39 4.84 -2.22 5.31
C TRP A 39 3.35 -2.08 5.62
N CYS A 40 3.04 -1.09 6.46
CA CYS A 40 1.68 -0.66 6.76
C CYS A 40 1.56 0.83 6.43
N ARG A 41 0.49 1.23 5.74
CA ARG A 41 0.24 2.63 5.36
C ARG A 41 -1.26 2.94 5.41
N PRO A 42 -1.68 4.18 5.73
CA PRO A 42 -3.08 4.57 5.62
C PRO A 42 -3.63 4.31 4.21
N ARG A 43 -4.85 3.76 4.12
CA ARG A 43 -5.49 3.44 2.84
C ARG A 43 -5.58 4.66 1.92
N SER A 44 -5.99 5.81 2.47
CA SER A 44 -6.14 7.06 1.73
C SER A 44 -4.86 7.44 1.00
N VAL A 45 -3.72 7.31 1.68
CA VAL A 45 -2.39 7.65 1.15
C VAL A 45 -1.88 6.56 0.20
N PHE A 46 -2.22 5.30 0.42
CA PHE A 46 -1.82 4.20 -0.47
C PHE A 46 -2.46 4.32 -1.85
N PHE A 47 -3.73 4.74 -1.91
CA PHE A 47 -4.48 4.92 -3.17
C PHE A 47 -4.52 6.37 -3.67
N GLU A 48 -3.78 7.27 -3.03
CA GLU A 48 -3.72 8.67 -3.44
C GLU A 48 -3.12 8.78 -4.85
N MET A 49 -3.79 9.56 -5.71
CA MET A 49 -3.27 9.87 -7.04
C MET A 49 -2.13 10.88 -6.88
N VAL A 50 -0.89 10.40 -6.91
CA VAL A 50 0.28 11.29 -6.90
C VAL A 50 0.36 11.98 -8.26
N GLY A 51 -0.14 13.20 -8.34
CA GLY A 51 0.11 14.07 -9.50
C GLY A 51 1.61 14.31 -9.63
N HIS A 52 2.19 13.92 -10.76
CA HIS A 52 3.53 14.34 -11.12
C HIS A 52 3.46 15.84 -11.41
N LEU A 53 3.98 16.68 -10.52
CA LEU A 53 4.35 18.04 -10.88
C LEU A 53 5.65 17.91 -11.68
N GLU A 54 5.57 18.23 -12.97
CA GLU A 54 6.74 18.37 -13.86
C GLU A 54 7.68 19.48 -13.39
#